data_AF-A0A374NWI5-F1
#
_entry.id   AF-A0A374NWI5-F1
#
_cell.length_a   1.000
_cell.length_b   1.000
_cell.length_c   1.000
_cell.angle_alpha   90.00
_cell.angle_beta   90.00
_cell.angle_gamma   90.00
#
_symmetry.space_group_name_H-M   'P 1'
#
loop_
_entity.id
_entity.type
_entity.pdbx_description
1 polymer ?
#
loop_
_entity_poly.entity_id
_entity_poly.type
_entity_poly.pdbx_seq_one_letter_code
_entity_poly.pdbx_strand_id
1 'polypeptide(L)'
;MKIEIGTTFPSHFKSSYPEEFELFSHFETTSGIPTVLFAVTTWKENGKPNVCFHAWSCFHGDKTAFFAVMGGLYQHTHTYANIQREACFGINFLPVSCYDRLINTIRGNEYEADEFQAGGFTVQDAKTIHAPMIQEAFINMECTLKDIQDLSGAGITAMVIGQVQHISVDEEYAQGYEKRYGKDGFMMLIPAPQDLKTGEPAQSAVATVNIERLD
;
A
#
# COMPACT_ATOMS: atom_id res chain seq x y z
N MET A 1 -28.73 -18.45 4.86
CA MET A 1 -28.67 -18.25 3.40
C MET A 1 -27.47 -17.37 3.10
N LYS A 2 -26.67 -17.69 2.09
CA LYS A 2 -25.52 -16.88 1.62
C LYS A 2 -25.85 -16.29 0.25
N ILE A 3 -25.26 -15.13 -0.06
CA ILE A 3 -25.29 -14.55 -1.41
C ILE A 3 -24.06 -15.09 -2.13
N GLU A 4 -24.26 -15.68 -3.31
CA GLU A 4 -23.20 -16.30 -4.09
C GLU A 4 -22.84 -15.39 -5.27
N ILE A 5 -21.57 -14.97 -5.34
CA ILE A 5 -21.02 -14.18 -6.44
C ILE A 5 -19.99 -15.05 -7.17
N GLY A 6 -20.18 -15.26 -8.47
CA GLY A 6 -19.30 -16.08 -9.31
C GLY A 6 -18.34 -15.24 -10.14
N THR A 7 -17.63 -15.90 -11.07
CA THR A 7 -16.72 -15.23 -12.01
C THR A 7 -17.44 -14.38 -13.05
N THR A 8 -18.70 -14.69 -13.35
CA THR A 8 -19.55 -13.83 -14.17
C THR A 8 -19.86 -12.54 -13.43
N PHE A 9 -19.58 -11.41 -14.05
CA PHE A 9 -19.86 -10.09 -13.49
C PHE A 9 -21.36 -9.94 -13.16
N PRO A 10 -21.75 -9.56 -11.92
CA PRO A 10 -23.14 -9.40 -11.55
C PRO A 10 -23.79 -8.22 -12.30
N SER A 11 -24.85 -8.48 -13.05
CA SER A 11 -25.47 -7.47 -13.93
C SER A 11 -26.13 -6.30 -13.17
N HIS A 12 -26.39 -6.46 -11.87
CA HIS A 12 -26.96 -5.41 -11.03
C HIS A 12 -25.91 -4.52 -10.35
N PHE A 13 -24.62 -4.90 -10.36
CA PHE A 13 -23.56 -4.07 -9.77
C PHE A 13 -23.41 -2.76 -10.56
N LYS A 14 -23.18 -1.67 -9.82
CA LYS A 14 -23.03 -0.32 -10.36
C LYS A 14 -21.69 0.25 -9.93
N SER A 15 -20.96 0.80 -10.89
CA SER A 15 -19.69 1.44 -10.61
C SER A 15 -19.90 2.74 -9.82
N SER A 16 -19.04 3.00 -8.84
CA SER A 16 -18.97 4.28 -8.11
C SER A 16 -18.40 5.41 -8.98
N TYR A 17 -17.54 5.07 -9.94
CA TYR A 17 -17.02 5.93 -11.01
C TYR A 17 -16.77 5.09 -12.28
N PRO A 18 -16.67 5.71 -13.48
CA PRO A 18 -16.73 4.98 -14.75
C PRO A 18 -15.72 3.83 -14.90
N GLU A 19 -14.52 3.97 -14.37
CA GLU A 19 -13.40 3.04 -14.56
C GLU A 19 -13.27 1.97 -13.46
N GLU A 20 -14.12 1.97 -12.42
CA GLU A 20 -13.92 1.13 -11.23
C GLU A 20 -13.70 -0.36 -11.55
N PHE A 21 -14.56 -0.96 -12.38
CA PHE A 21 -14.45 -2.39 -12.73
C PHE A 21 -13.53 -2.68 -13.92
N GLU A 22 -12.95 -1.65 -14.52
CA GLU A 22 -11.80 -1.79 -15.43
C GLU A 22 -10.48 -1.86 -14.63
N LEU A 23 -10.47 -1.28 -13.43
CA LEU A 23 -9.31 -1.21 -12.53
C LEU A 23 -9.32 -2.31 -11.46
N PHE A 24 -10.50 -2.69 -10.97
CA PHE A 24 -10.66 -3.59 -9.82
C PHE A 24 -11.58 -4.76 -10.15
N SER A 25 -11.23 -5.93 -9.61
CA SER A 25 -12.10 -7.10 -9.68
C SER A 25 -13.39 -6.85 -8.89
N HIS A 26 -14.54 -7.32 -9.40
CA HIS A 26 -15.80 -7.30 -8.64
C HIS A 26 -15.72 -8.13 -7.36
N PHE A 27 -14.75 -9.03 -7.24
CA PHE A 27 -14.47 -9.73 -5.98
C PHE A 27 -13.84 -8.84 -4.91
N GLU A 28 -13.16 -7.76 -5.27
CA GLU A 28 -12.63 -6.79 -4.31
C GLU A 28 -13.77 -6.04 -3.63
N THR A 29 -14.72 -5.50 -4.40
CA THR A 29 -15.91 -4.82 -3.87
C THR A 29 -16.90 -5.79 -3.20
N THR A 30 -16.92 -7.07 -3.63
CA THR A 30 -17.72 -8.10 -2.97
C THR A 30 -17.16 -8.48 -1.60
N SER A 31 -15.84 -8.64 -1.49
CA SER A 31 -15.19 -9.11 -0.27
C SER A 31 -14.92 -7.99 0.73
N GLY A 32 -14.64 -6.78 0.26
CA GLY A 32 -14.43 -5.58 1.09
C GLY A 32 -13.36 -5.77 2.18
N ILE A 33 -12.33 -6.59 1.90
CA ILE A 33 -11.34 -6.99 2.91
C ILE A 33 -10.47 -5.77 3.26
N PRO A 34 -10.41 -5.35 4.54
CA PRO A 34 -9.55 -4.25 4.95
C PRO A 34 -8.06 -4.63 4.83
N THR A 35 -7.24 -3.65 4.47
CA THR A 35 -5.79 -3.84 4.30
C THR A 35 -5.01 -2.69 4.94
N VAL A 36 -3.81 -2.96 5.45
CA VAL A 36 -2.95 -1.91 6.02
C VAL A 36 -2.47 -0.96 4.93
N LEU A 37 -2.43 0.34 5.24
CA LEU A 37 -1.95 1.40 4.34
C LEU A 37 -0.50 1.78 4.67
N PHE A 38 0.31 1.99 3.63
CA PHE A 38 1.71 2.36 3.74
C PHE A 38 2.22 3.07 2.48
N ALA A 39 3.36 3.75 2.58
CA ALA A 39 4.02 4.39 1.45
C ALA A 39 5.21 3.56 0.96
N VAL A 40 5.20 3.19 -0.32
CA VAL A 40 6.34 2.60 -1.03
C VAL A 40 7.21 3.72 -1.59
N THR A 41 8.50 3.69 -1.31
CA THR A 41 9.44 4.74 -1.73
C THR A 41 10.56 4.20 -2.61
N THR A 42 10.87 4.93 -3.67
CA THR A 42 11.91 4.58 -4.65
C THR A 42 12.55 5.84 -5.22
N TRP A 43 13.65 5.71 -5.97
CA TRP A 43 14.19 6.79 -6.80
C TRP A 43 13.66 6.67 -8.22
N LYS A 44 13.24 7.77 -8.84
CA LYS A 44 13.01 7.86 -10.29
C LYS A 44 14.35 7.87 -11.04
N GLU A 45 14.32 7.56 -12.33
CA GLU A 45 15.51 7.60 -13.19
C GLU A 45 16.14 9.00 -13.25
N ASN A 46 15.34 10.07 -13.18
CA ASN A 46 15.83 11.44 -13.13
C ASN A 46 16.37 11.87 -11.73
N GLY A 47 16.47 10.94 -10.78
CA GLY A 47 16.98 11.19 -9.43
C GLY A 47 15.98 11.83 -8.46
N LYS A 48 14.72 12.05 -8.86
CA LYS A 48 13.67 12.55 -7.95
C LYS A 48 13.13 11.42 -7.06
N PRO A 49 12.81 11.70 -5.78
CA PRO A 49 12.26 10.70 -4.89
C PRO A 49 10.78 10.46 -5.18
N ASN A 50 10.37 9.20 -5.27
CA ASN A 50 9.02 8.75 -5.56
C ASN A 50 8.32 8.18 -4.34
N VAL A 51 7.05 8.53 -4.13
CA VAL A 51 6.16 7.97 -3.10
C VAL A 51 4.91 7.37 -3.75
N CYS A 52 4.65 6.09 -3.50
CA CYS A 52 3.42 5.43 -3.90
C CYS A 52 2.64 4.99 -2.67
N PHE A 53 1.45 5.57 -2.49
CA PHE A 53 0.57 5.20 -1.40
C PHE A 53 -0.19 3.90 -1.75
N HIS A 54 -0.02 2.87 -0.93
CA HIS A 54 -0.36 1.49 -1.29
C HIS A 54 -1.04 0.74 -0.14
N ALA A 55 -1.76 -0.34 -0.47
CA ALA A 55 -2.57 -1.10 0.50
C ALA A 55 -2.52 -2.63 0.32
N TRP A 56 -2.57 -3.14 -0.92
CA TRP A 56 -2.64 -4.57 -1.22
C TRP A 56 -1.36 -5.30 -0.81
N SER A 57 -1.39 -5.97 0.34
CA SER A 57 -0.17 -6.51 0.93
C SER A 57 -0.39 -7.69 1.89
N CYS A 58 0.66 -8.49 2.03
CA CYS A 58 0.89 -9.43 3.12
C CYS A 58 2.32 -9.28 3.63
N PHE A 59 2.50 -9.27 4.94
CA PHE A 59 3.81 -9.20 5.60
C PHE A 59 4.01 -10.45 6.43
N HIS A 60 4.99 -11.27 6.08
CA HIS A 60 5.23 -12.54 6.77
C HIS A 60 6.64 -13.05 6.57
N GLY A 61 7.04 -14.02 7.39
CA GLY A 61 8.35 -14.63 7.32
C GLY A 61 8.45 -15.86 8.19
N ASP A 62 9.66 -16.39 8.25
CA ASP A 62 10.05 -17.41 9.21
C ASP A 62 11.34 -16.99 9.90
N LYS A 63 11.98 -17.90 10.64
CA LYS A 63 13.24 -17.62 11.36
C LYS A 63 14.42 -17.22 10.47
N THR A 64 14.29 -17.36 9.14
CA THR A 64 15.36 -17.13 8.17
C THR A 64 15.19 -15.83 7.40
N ALA A 65 13.95 -15.44 7.10
CA ALA A 65 13.67 -14.25 6.29
C ALA A 65 12.26 -13.72 6.54
N PHE A 66 12.09 -12.42 6.31
CA PHE A 66 10.81 -11.72 6.36
C PHE A 66 10.56 -11.00 5.04
N PHE A 67 9.31 -11.01 4.58
CA PHE A 67 8.93 -10.60 3.24
C PHE A 67 7.76 -9.61 3.29
N ALA A 68 7.81 -8.64 2.39
CA ALA A 68 6.68 -7.83 1.98
C ALA A 68 6.21 -8.33 0.61
N VAL A 69 5.00 -8.89 0.55
CA VAL A 69 4.37 -9.37 -0.68
C VAL A 69 3.26 -8.39 -1.03
N MET A 70 3.47 -7.56 -2.05
CA MET A 70 2.56 -6.47 -2.44
C MET A 70 1.89 -6.82 -3.76
N GLY A 71 0.56 -6.81 -3.80
CA GLY A 71 -0.23 -7.03 -5.03
C GLY A 71 -0.64 -5.71 -5.68
N GLY A 72 -1.30 -5.75 -6.83
CA GLY A 72 -1.97 -4.56 -7.38
C GLY A 72 -1.05 -3.38 -7.74
N LEU A 73 0.26 -3.58 -7.89
CA LEU A 73 1.16 -2.52 -8.34
C LEU A 73 1.03 -2.39 -9.86
N TYR A 74 0.47 -1.27 -10.32
CA TYR A 74 0.28 -1.02 -11.75
C TYR A 74 1.61 -0.93 -12.50
N GLN A 75 1.73 -1.66 -13.61
CA GLN A 75 2.98 -1.78 -14.37
C GLN A 75 3.39 -0.50 -15.10
N HIS A 76 2.44 0.42 -15.33
CA HIS A 76 2.71 1.72 -15.95
C HIS A 76 3.23 2.78 -14.96
N THR A 77 3.32 2.46 -13.67
CA THR A 77 3.70 3.44 -12.63
C THR A 77 5.21 3.61 -12.52
N HIS A 78 5.65 4.79 -12.06
CA HIS A 78 7.05 5.06 -11.72
C HIS A 78 7.61 4.01 -10.75
N THR A 79 6.87 3.70 -9.68
CA THR A 79 7.28 2.72 -8.67
C THR A 79 7.62 1.36 -9.28
N TYR A 80 6.81 0.85 -10.21
CA TYR A 80 7.08 -0.43 -10.87
C TYR A 80 8.40 -0.39 -11.66
N ALA A 81 8.57 0.62 -12.53
CA ALA A 81 9.79 0.79 -13.31
C ALA A 81 11.03 0.98 -12.42
N ASN A 82 10.89 1.72 -11.33
CA ASN A 82 11.97 1.98 -10.38
C ASN A 82 12.40 0.71 -9.64
N ILE A 83 11.45 -0.10 -9.16
CA ILE A 83 11.76 -1.37 -8.48
C ILE A 83 12.47 -2.34 -9.42
N GLN A 84 12.04 -2.42 -10.68
CA GLN A 84 12.73 -3.25 -11.69
C GLN A 84 14.17 -2.81 -11.92
N ARG A 85 14.40 -1.49 -11.98
CA ARG A 85 15.72 -0.90 -12.25
C ARG A 85 16.67 -1.01 -11.06
N GLU A 86 16.21 -0.61 -9.88
CA GLU A 86 17.05 -0.49 -8.67
C GLU A 86 17.10 -1.79 -7.84
N ALA A 87 16.20 -2.75 -8.11
CA ALA A 87 16.05 -3.99 -7.36
C ALA A 87 15.88 -3.80 -5.84
N CYS A 88 15.34 -2.66 -5.40
CA CYS A 88 15.05 -2.36 -4.01
C CYS A 88 13.98 -1.27 -3.87
N PHE A 89 13.40 -1.16 -2.67
CA PHE A 89 12.40 -0.15 -2.32
C PHE A 89 12.25 -0.01 -0.80
N GLY A 90 11.79 1.15 -0.36
CA GLY A 90 11.38 1.39 1.02
C GLY A 90 9.88 1.16 1.22
N ILE A 91 9.49 0.69 2.40
CA ILE A 91 8.11 0.69 2.90
C ILE A 91 8.07 1.54 4.16
N ASN A 92 7.07 2.41 4.27
CA ASN A 92 6.96 3.40 5.33
C ASN A 92 5.53 3.37 5.88
N PHE A 93 5.39 3.08 7.18
CA PHE A 93 4.09 3.14 7.87
C PHE A 93 3.96 4.48 8.58
N LEU A 94 2.87 5.19 8.28
CA LEU A 94 2.58 6.52 8.79
C LEU A 94 1.21 6.54 9.49
N PRO A 95 1.02 7.41 10.48
CA PRO A 95 -0.27 7.55 11.16
C PRO A 95 -1.31 8.18 10.24
N VAL A 96 -2.59 8.01 10.59
CA VAL A 96 -3.72 8.61 9.86
C VAL A 96 -3.62 10.14 9.75
N SER A 97 -2.95 10.81 10.67
CA SER A 97 -2.68 12.26 10.61
C SER A 97 -1.84 12.68 9.39
N CYS A 98 -1.17 11.73 8.73
CA CYS A 98 -0.43 11.96 7.48
C CYS A 98 -1.25 11.64 6.22
N TYR A 99 -2.53 11.25 6.34
CA TYR A 99 -3.33 10.80 5.19
C TYR A 99 -3.41 11.86 4.06
N ASP A 100 -3.77 13.09 4.39
CA ASP A 100 -3.88 14.16 3.37
C ASP A 100 -2.53 14.47 2.70
N ARG A 101 -1.43 14.35 3.45
CA ARG A 101 -0.06 14.49 2.92
C ARG A 101 0.26 13.38 1.92
N LEU A 102 -0.14 12.14 2.21
CA LEU A 102 -0.01 11.00 1.29
C LEU A 102 -0.89 11.14 0.05
N ILE A 103 -2.09 11.70 0.18
CA ILE A 103 -2.93 12.02 -0.99
C ILE A 103 -2.26 13.07 -1.88
N ASN A 104 -1.55 14.05 -1.31
CA ASN A 104 -0.83 15.03 -2.10
C ASN A 104 0.32 14.41 -2.91
N THR A 105 0.95 13.33 -2.44
CA THR A 105 1.99 12.62 -3.23
C THR A 105 1.40 11.95 -4.47
N ILE A 106 0.15 11.46 -4.40
CA ILE A 106 -0.57 10.92 -5.56
C ILE A 106 -0.90 12.04 -6.57
N ARG A 107 -1.35 13.19 -6.08
CA ARG A 107 -1.73 14.34 -6.93
C ARG A 107 -0.53 15.00 -7.62
N GLY A 108 0.64 14.93 -7.01
CA GLY A 108 1.88 15.52 -7.49
C GLY A 108 2.88 14.48 -7.98
N ASN A 109 2.43 13.45 -8.69
CA ASN A 109 3.27 12.29 -9.06
C ASN A 109 3.88 12.34 -10.47
N GLU A 110 3.89 13.51 -11.12
CA GLU A 110 4.48 13.70 -12.44
C GLU A 110 5.96 13.30 -12.48
N TYR A 111 6.49 12.96 -13.66
CA TYR A 111 7.87 12.47 -13.78
C TYR A 111 8.92 13.42 -13.17
N GLU A 112 8.77 14.73 -13.38
CA GLU A 112 9.67 15.77 -12.84
C GLU A 112 9.34 16.20 -11.40
N ALA A 113 8.23 15.72 -10.84
CA ALA A 113 7.82 16.08 -9.49
C ALA A 113 8.66 15.35 -8.43
N ASP A 114 8.84 16.04 -7.30
CA ASP A 114 9.37 15.49 -6.07
C ASP A 114 8.18 15.14 -5.15
N GLU A 115 7.79 13.86 -5.10
CA GLU A 115 6.61 13.45 -4.33
C GLU A 115 6.81 13.66 -2.81
N PHE A 116 8.05 13.62 -2.31
CA PHE A 116 8.34 13.93 -0.91
C PHE A 116 8.03 15.39 -0.62
N GLN A 117 8.48 16.31 -1.46
CA GLN A 117 8.14 17.72 -1.34
C GLN A 117 6.63 17.96 -1.44
N ALA A 118 5.93 17.29 -2.35
CA ALA A 118 4.48 17.41 -2.51
C ALA A 118 3.70 16.97 -1.25
N GLY A 119 4.16 15.91 -0.57
CA GLY A 119 3.62 15.46 0.72
C GLY A 119 4.20 16.20 1.94
N GLY A 120 5.20 17.07 1.73
CA GLY A 120 5.94 17.74 2.80
C GLY A 120 6.69 16.76 3.71
N PHE A 121 7.18 15.63 3.17
CA PHE A 121 7.95 14.63 3.90
C PHE A 121 9.45 14.90 3.83
N THR A 122 10.17 14.50 4.89
CA THR A 122 11.63 14.62 4.92
C THR A 122 12.26 13.34 4.38
N VAL A 123 13.14 13.48 3.38
CA VAL A 123 13.92 12.37 2.83
C VAL A 123 14.98 11.94 3.83
N GLN A 124 15.04 10.63 4.09
CA GLN A 124 16.07 10.00 4.90
C GLN A 124 16.76 8.90 4.07
N ASP A 125 18.09 8.79 4.19
CA ASP A 125 18.83 7.70 3.55
C ASP A 125 18.56 6.35 4.24
N ALA A 126 18.25 5.33 3.44
CA ALA A 126 18.23 3.94 3.87
C ALA A 126 19.62 3.46 4.31
N LYS A 127 19.68 2.44 5.19
CA LYS A 127 20.93 1.88 5.72
C LYS A 127 21.54 0.78 4.86
N THR A 128 20.71 0.05 4.12
CA THR A 128 21.06 -1.22 3.45
C THR A 128 20.68 -1.28 1.98
N ILE A 129 19.88 -0.32 1.48
CA ILE A 129 19.41 -0.26 0.09
C ILE A 129 19.55 1.13 -0.53
N HIS A 130 19.46 1.22 -1.86
CA HIS A 130 19.45 2.48 -2.61
C HIS A 130 18.00 2.96 -2.84
N ALA A 131 17.32 3.37 -1.76
CA ALA A 131 15.97 3.95 -1.82
C ALA A 131 15.82 5.03 -0.73
N PRO A 132 14.98 6.05 -0.95
CA PRO A 132 14.68 7.04 0.09
C PRO A 132 13.71 6.44 1.12
N MET A 133 13.84 6.83 2.38
CA MET A 133 12.89 6.54 3.46
C MET A 133 12.20 7.84 3.90
N ILE A 134 10.98 7.74 4.43
CA ILE A 134 10.26 8.88 5.01
C ILE A 134 10.61 8.98 6.50
N GLN A 135 11.22 10.09 6.91
CA GLN A 135 11.65 10.30 8.30
C GLN A 135 10.48 10.28 9.28
N GLU A 136 9.31 10.79 8.88
CA GLU A 136 8.11 10.86 9.73
C GLU A 136 7.37 9.53 9.90
N ALA A 137 7.83 8.46 9.24
CA ALA A 137 7.23 7.15 9.39
C ALA A 137 7.65 6.50 10.71
N PHE A 138 6.68 5.93 11.43
CA PHE A 138 6.97 5.27 12.70
C PHE A 138 7.57 3.88 12.53
N ILE A 139 7.43 3.29 11.34
CA ILE A 139 8.17 2.09 10.90
C ILE A 139 8.66 2.31 9.48
N ASN A 140 9.94 2.05 9.26
CA ASN A 140 10.55 1.96 7.94
C ASN A 140 11.03 0.52 7.71
N MET A 141 10.75 -0.05 6.54
CA MET A 141 11.30 -1.33 6.12
C MET A 141 12.05 -1.16 4.80
N GLU A 142 13.30 -1.61 4.79
CA GLU A 142 14.17 -1.59 3.62
C GLU A 142 14.12 -2.96 2.95
N CYS A 143 13.66 -3.00 1.70
CA CYS A 143 13.43 -4.24 0.96
C CYS A 143 14.36 -4.33 -0.25
N THR A 144 14.98 -5.50 -0.44
CA THR A 144 15.55 -5.89 -1.74
C THR A 144 14.52 -6.67 -2.53
N LEU A 145 14.48 -6.48 -3.84
CA LEU A 145 13.57 -7.18 -4.72
C LEU A 145 13.93 -8.67 -4.77
N LYS A 146 12.93 -9.52 -4.50
CA LYS A 146 13.05 -10.97 -4.64
C LYS A 146 12.46 -11.47 -5.96
N ASP A 147 11.27 -11.00 -6.31
CA ASP A 147 10.58 -11.39 -7.54
C ASP A 147 9.46 -10.41 -7.91
N ILE A 148 9.07 -10.42 -9.19
CA ILE A 148 7.91 -9.70 -9.72
C ILE A 148 7.12 -10.65 -10.61
N GLN A 149 5.82 -10.79 -10.35
CA GLN A 149 4.94 -11.67 -11.11
C GLN A 149 3.67 -10.93 -11.54
N ASP A 150 3.33 -10.99 -12.82
CA ASP A 150 2.00 -10.64 -13.30
C ASP A 150 1.07 -11.85 -13.08
N LEU A 151 0.26 -11.79 -12.01
CA LEU A 151 -0.64 -12.88 -11.63
C LEU A 151 -1.74 -13.13 -12.68
N SER A 152 -2.13 -12.11 -13.43
CA SER A 152 -3.21 -12.17 -14.43
C SER A 152 -2.69 -12.52 -15.83
N GLY A 153 -1.42 -12.21 -16.11
CA GLY A 153 -0.82 -12.23 -17.44
C GLY A 153 -1.32 -11.12 -18.37
N ALA A 154 -2.07 -10.14 -17.86
CA ALA A 154 -2.70 -9.10 -18.66
C ALA A 154 -1.82 -7.85 -18.90
N GLY A 155 -0.67 -7.75 -18.22
CA GLY A 155 0.23 -6.59 -18.30
C GLY A 155 -0.27 -5.36 -17.53
N ILE A 156 -1.25 -5.50 -16.64
CA ILE A 156 -1.92 -4.37 -15.97
C ILE A 156 -1.27 -4.08 -14.61
N THR A 157 -1.32 -5.07 -13.71
CA THR A 157 -0.73 -4.99 -12.37
C THR A 157 0.28 -6.13 -12.18
N ALA A 158 1.12 -5.99 -11.16
CA ALA A 158 2.07 -7.01 -10.76
C ALA A 158 2.05 -7.21 -9.25
N MET A 159 2.34 -8.44 -8.83
CA MET A 159 2.76 -8.77 -7.49
C MET A 159 4.27 -8.57 -7.38
N VAL A 160 4.70 -7.82 -6.37
CA VAL A 160 6.11 -7.58 -6.03
C VAL A 160 6.42 -8.27 -4.70
N ILE A 161 7.47 -9.08 -4.69
CA ILE A 161 7.98 -9.74 -3.48
C ILE A 161 9.29 -9.05 -3.09
N GLY A 162 9.31 -8.40 -1.93
CA GLY A 162 10.52 -7.84 -1.32
C GLY A 162 10.97 -8.69 -0.14
N GLN A 163 12.27 -8.95 -0.03
CA GLN A 163 12.87 -9.47 1.20
C GLN A 163 13.36 -8.31 2.05
N VAL A 164 12.85 -8.21 3.28
CA VAL A 164 13.21 -7.14 4.21
C VAL A 164 14.63 -7.38 4.73
N GLN A 165 15.49 -6.38 4.52
CA GLN A 165 16.90 -6.38 4.94
C GLN A 165 17.11 -5.63 6.25
N HIS A 166 16.31 -4.59 6.49
CA HIS A 166 16.40 -3.75 7.68
C HIS A 166 15.03 -3.16 8.05
N ILE A 167 14.75 -3.06 9.35
CA ILE A 167 13.56 -2.40 9.88
C ILE A 167 14.01 -1.44 10.98
N SER A 168 13.53 -0.20 10.92
CA SER A 168 13.61 0.75 12.03
C SER A 168 12.21 1.07 12.53
N VAL A 169 12.10 1.30 13.84
CA VAL A 169 10.88 1.71 14.51
C VAL A 169 11.20 2.93 15.36
N ASP A 170 10.35 3.95 15.30
CA ASP A 170 10.43 5.11 16.18
C ASP A 170 10.34 4.67 17.65
N GLU A 171 11.18 5.25 18.50
CA GLU A 171 11.25 4.92 19.93
C GLU A 171 9.89 5.12 20.63
N GLU A 172 9.12 6.14 20.24
CA GLU A 172 7.79 6.40 20.80
C GLU A 172 6.78 5.28 20.47
N TYR A 173 7.05 4.50 19.43
CA TYR A 173 6.24 3.37 18.99
C TYR A 173 6.81 2.02 19.44
N ALA A 174 7.95 2.00 20.15
CA ALA A 174 8.69 0.78 20.45
C ALA A 174 8.06 -0.10 21.53
N GLN A 175 7.17 0.44 22.37
CA GLN A 175 6.67 -0.24 23.57
C GLN A 175 5.15 -0.48 23.54
N GLY A 176 4.76 -1.66 24.01
CA GLY A 176 3.36 -2.03 24.22
C GLY A 176 2.50 -1.94 22.97
N TYR A 177 1.20 -1.76 23.17
CA TYR A 177 0.22 -1.73 22.09
C TYR A 177 -0.32 -0.33 21.77
N GLU A 178 -0.32 0.58 22.75
CA GLU A 178 -1.21 1.76 22.73
C GLU A 178 -0.97 2.69 21.54
N LYS A 179 0.29 3.08 21.28
CA LYS A 179 0.58 4.02 20.19
C LYS A 179 0.55 3.33 18.82
N ARG A 180 1.22 2.18 18.70
CA ARG A 180 1.38 1.46 17.42
C ARG A 180 0.07 0.88 16.87
N TYR A 181 -0.86 0.50 17.73
CA TYR A 181 -2.14 -0.09 17.35
C TYR A 181 -3.35 0.72 17.85
N GLY A 182 -3.12 2.00 18.17
CA GLY A 182 -4.18 2.96 18.51
C GLY A 182 -4.45 3.95 17.36
N LYS A 183 -4.99 5.12 17.72
CA LYS A 183 -5.39 6.17 16.76
C LYS A 183 -4.22 6.77 15.98
N ASP A 184 -3.03 6.78 16.57
CA ASP A 184 -1.81 7.32 15.97
C ASP A 184 -0.90 6.22 15.39
N GLY A 185 -1.44 5.02 15.21
CA GLY A 185 -0.72 3.84 14.76
C GLY A 185 -0.98 3.48 13.31
N PHE A 186 -1.05 2.19 13.03
CA PHE A 186 -1.41 1.69 11.70
C PHE A 186 -2.78 2.20 11.25
N MET A 187 -2.81 2.70 10.01
CA MET A 187 -4.04 3.00 9.27
C MET A 187 -4.41 1.83 8.35
N MET A 188 -5.71 1.60 8.22
CA MET A 188 -6.31 0.55 7.41
C MET A 188 -7.18 1.19 6.34
N LEU A 189 -7.04 0.74 5.09
CA LEU A 189 -8.03 0.96 4.05
C LEU A 189 -9.19 -0.01 4.28
N ILE A 190 -10.40 0.52 4.28
CA ILE A 190 -11.63 -0.26 4.17
C ILE A 190 -12.18 0.03 2.76
N PRO A 191 -12.02 -0.88 1.79
CA PRO A 191 -12.54 -0.69 0.44
C PRO A 191 -14.05 -0.49 0.46
N ALA A 192 -14.58 0.34 -0.44
CA ALA A 192 -16.02 0.50 -0.62
C ALA A 192 -16.68 -0.85 -0.98
N PRO A 193 -17.47 -1.47 -0.08
CA PRO A 193 -18.18 -2.68 -0.45
C PRO A 193 -19.30 -2.38 -1.44
N GLN A 194 -19.56 -3.30 -2.36
CA GLN A 194 -20.82 -3.30 -3.11
C GLN A 194 -21.95 -3.77 -2.20
N ASP A 195 -23.12 -3.13 -2.26
CA ASP A 195 -24.34 -3.77 -1.77
C ASP A 195 -24.63 -5.00 -2.64
N LEU A 196 -24.42 -6.20 -2.09
CA LEU A 196 -24.56 -7.45 -2.83
C LEU A 196 -26.00 -7.74 -3.31
N LYS A 197 -27.01 -7.05 -2.76
CA LYS A 197 -28.42 -7.19 -3.15
C LYS A 197 -28.85 -6.14 -4.15
N THR A 198 -28.54 -4.86 -3.88
CA THR A 198 -29.01 -3.74 -4.70
C THR A 198 -28.03 -3.36 -5.80
N GLY A 199 -26.76 -3.70 -5.61
CA GLY A 199 -25.66 -3.33 -6.50
C GLY A 199 -25.28 -1.87 -6.37
N GLU A 200 -25.71 -1.13 -5.34
CA GLU A 200 -25.22 0.23 -5.08
C GLU A 200 -23.80 0.20 -4.49
N PRO A 201 -22.90 1.10 -4.92
CA PRO A 201 -21.58 1.22 -4.33
C PRO A 201 -21.64 1.98 -3.00
N ALA A 202 -20.79 1.59 -2.05
CA ALA A 202 -20.54 2.35 -0.83
C ALA A 202 -19.38 3.35 -1.01
N GLN A 203 -18.93 3.94 0.09
CA GLN A 203 -17.73 4.77 0.13
C GLN A 203 -16.61 4.05 0.89
N SER A 204 -15.38 4.17 0.40
CA SER A 204 -14.20 3.66 1.11
C SER A 204 -13.96 4.46 2.39
N ALA A 205 -13.43 3.81 3.41
CA ALA A 205 -13.08 4.43 4.68
C ALA A 205 -11.62 4.20 5.05
N VAL A 206 -11.11 5.04 5.94
CA VAL A 206 -9.81 4.86 6.59
C VAL A 206 -10.08 4.64 8.07
N ALA A 207 -9.50 3.59 8.62
CA ALA A 207 -9.67 3.22 10.02
C ALA A 207 -8.32 3.05 10.73
N THR A 208 -8.38 3.00 12.04
CA THR A 208 -7.27 2.63 12.92
C THR A 208 -7.62 1.35 13.67
N VAL A 209 -6.65 0.73 14.32
CA VAL A 209 -6.87 -0.51 15.06
C VAL A 209 -7.53 -0.22 16.42
N ASN A 210 -8.43 -1.09 16.86
CA ASN A 210 -8.91 -1.18 18.24
C ASN A 210 -8.71 -2.63 18.71
N ILE A 211 -7.95 -2.83 19.78
CA ILE A 211 -7.67 -4.17 20.31
C ILE A 211 -8.83 -4.60 21.20
N GLU A 212 -9.57 -5.63 20.77
CA GLU A 212 -10.69 -6.19 21.52
C GLU A 212 -10.27 -7.31 22.50
N ARG A 213 -9.18 -8.01 22.19
CA ARG A 213 -8.72 -9.17 22.95
C ARG A 213 -7.23 -9.45 22.76
N LEU A 214 -6.58 -9.91 23.82
CA LEU A 214 -5.23 -10.49 23.81
C LEU A 214 -5.36 -12.02 23.93
N ASP A 215 -4.45 -12.74 23.29
CA ASP A 215 -4.37 -14.21 23.30
C ASP A 215 -3.68 -14.78 24.55
#